data_AF-A0A381T3K8-F1
#
_entry.id   AF-A0A381T3K8-F1
#
_cell.length_a   1.000
_cell.length_b   1.000
_cell.length_c   1.000
_cell.angle_alpha   90.00
_cell.angle_beta   90.00
_cell.angle_gamma   90.00
#
_symmetry.space_group_name_H-M   'P 1'
#
loop_
_entity.id
_entity.type
_entity.pdbx_description
1 polymer ?
#
loop_
_entity_poly.entity_id
_entity_poly.type
_entity_poly.pdbx_seq_one_letter_code
_entity_poly.pdbx_strand_id
1 'polypeptide(L)'
;EIEVYQSRIGVVSTDKFGRVIASCLGKVGADVQRFDRLAGVQVEEFLEKADAIILADYCSPDLFIGQGGQMEVERLRAIAPGIVVVPFAGRVDTKALEQAGIWCLDHAGEESARMARTFSHLGVKPVIDLHCAGLKVAEIAVRQRAENATDAALNTALGARGHTVSRSENVRT
;
A
#
# COMPACT_ATOMS: atom_id res chain seq x y z
N GLU A 1 -12.54 16.51 4.55
CA GLU A 1 -12.85 15.45 3.57
C GLU A 1 -12.58 16.04 2.19
N ILE A 2 -11.85 15.34 1.34
CA ILE A 2 -11.51 15.79 -0.02
C ILE A 2 -12.15 14.86 -1.04
N GLU A 3 -12.65 15.41 -2.12
CA GLU A 3 -13.06 14.62 -3.28
C GLU A 3 -11.80 14.22 -4.06
N VAL A 4 -11.67 12.95 -4.47
CA VAL A 4 -10.46 12.47 -5.16
C VAL A 4 -10.45 12.86 -6.64
N TYR A 5 -11.63 12.97 -7.27
CA TYR A 5 -11.73 13.32 -8.67
C TYR A 5 -11.21 14.74 -8.93
N GLN A 6 -10.33 14.90 -9.92
CA GLN A 6 -9.65 16.16 -10.26
C GLN A 6 -8.76 16.76 -9.17
N SER A 7 -8.58 16.09 -8.03
CA SER A 7 -7.61 16.52 -7.03
C SER A 7 -6.17 16.29 -7.49
N ARG A 8 -5.29 17.20 -7.08
CA ARG A 8 -3.85 17.10 -7.28
C ARG A 8 -3.19 16.47 -6.07
N ILE A 9 -2.68 15.25 -6.23
CA ILE A 9 -2.23 14.41 -5.13
C ILE A 9 -0.76 14.03 -5.31
N GLY A 10 0.06 14.35 -4.31
CA GLY A 10 1.44 13.88 -4.24
C GLY A 10 1.52 12.50 -3.58
N VAL A 11 2.33 11.59 -4.11
CA VAL A 11 2.60 10.29 -3.49
C VAL A 11 4.10 10.15 -3.25
N VAL A 12 4.51 10.17 -1.97
CA VAL A 12 5.91 10.02 -1.57
C VAL A 12 6.16 8.57 -1.18
N SER A 13 7.01 7.87 -1.93
CA SER A 13 7.29 6.45 -1.72
C SER A 13 8.43 5.95 -2.61
N THR A 14 9.41 5.26 -2.00
CA THR A 14 10.43 4.48 -2.72
C THR A 14 10.03 3.03 -2.99
N ASP A 15 8.89 2.60 -2.43
CA ASP A 15 8.46 1.21 -2.47
C ASP A 15 7.42 0.91 -3.56
N LYS A 16 6.95 -0.35 -3.58
CA LYS A 16 5.95 -0.82 -4.55
C LYS A 16 4.56 -0.20 -4.34
N PHE A 17 4.22 0.22 -3.12
CA PHE A 17 2.91 0.78 -2.79
C PHE A 17 2.70 2.10 -3.50
N GLY A 18 3.72 2.96 -3.57
CA GLY A 18 3.60 4.24 -4.26
C GLY A 18 3.15 4.12 -5.71
N ARG A 19 3.59 3.09 -6.44
CA ARG A 19 3.18 2.86 -7.83
C ARG A 19 1.71 2.42 -7.93
N VAL A 20 1.30 1.52 -7.03
CA VAL A 20 -0.07 1.00 -6.99
C VAL A 20 -1.04 2.13 -6.61
N ILE A 21 -0.72 2.91 -5.57
CA ILE A 21 -1.52 4.05 -5.11
C ILE A 21 -1.69 5.07 -6.25
N ALA A 22 -0.59 5.48 -6.88
CA ALA A 22 -0.65 6.45 -7.96
C ALA A 22 -1.46 5.96 -9.16
N SER A 23 -1.32 4.67 -9.53
CA SER A 23 -2.10 4.08 -10.61
C SER A 23 -3.60 4.04 -10.28
N CYS A 24 -3.96 3.69 -9.05
CA CYS A 24 -5.37 3.64 -8.62
C CYS A 24 -5.99 5.04 -8.62
N LEU A 25 -5.32 6.03 -8.03
CA LEU A 25 -5.82 7.41 -7.96
C LEU A 25 -5.96 8.03 -9.36
N GLY A 26 -4.98 7.83 -10.24
CA GLY A 26 -5.06 8.30 -11.62
C GLY A 26 -6.23 7.71 -12.40
N LYS A 27 -6.58 6.42 -12.17
CA LYS A 27 -7.76 5.79 -12.79
C LYS A 27 -9.08 6.40 -12.32
N VAL A 28 -9.10 7.00 -11.13
CA VAL A 28 -10.27 7.69 -10.57
C VAL A 28 -10.29 9.17 -10.98
N GLY A 29 -9.30 9.64 -11.77
CA GLY A 29 -9.28 11.00 -12.34
C GLY A 29 -8.52 12.04 -11.51
N ALA A 30 -7.70 11.63 -10.54
CA ALA A 30 -6.78 12.53 -9.85
C ALA A 30 -5.54 12.86 -10.72
N ASP A 31 -4.99 14.07 -10.57
CA ASP A 31 -3.67 14.46 -11.08
C ASP A 31 -2.61 14.01 -10.06
N VAL A 32 -1.87 12.94 -10.39
CA VAL A 32 -0.98 12.29 -9.42
C VAL A 32 0.47 12.40 -9.82
N GLN A 33 1.29 12.94 -8.93
CA GLN A 33 2.74 12.96 -9.08
C GLN A 33 3.41 12.13 -7.97
N ARG A 34 4.37 11.29 -8.37
CA ARG A 34 5.17 10.47 -7.47
C ARG A 34 6.51 11.14 -7.17
N PHE A 35 6.94 10.99 -5.92
CA PHE A 35 8.25 11.45 -5.46
C PHE A 35 8.93 10.36 -4.62
N ASP A 36 10.24 10.23 -4.75
CA ASP A 36 11.01 9.32 -3.91
C ASP A 36 11.36 9.97 -2.56
N ARG A 37 11.39 11.30 -2.50
CA ARG A 37 11.65 12.10 -1.30
C ARG A 37 10.73 13.31 -1.24
N LEU A 38 10.38 13.72 -0.02
CA LEU A 38 9.64 14.94 0.27
C LEU A 38 10.59 16.13 0.45
N ALA A 39 11.48 16.34 -0.51
CA ALA A 39 12.46 17.42 -0.45
C ALA A 39 12.81 17.92 -1.85
N GLY A 40 13.16 19.21 -1.94
CA GLY A 40 13.63 19.84 -3.17
C GLY A 40 12.57 20.68 -3.89
N VAL A 41 13.05 21.58 -4.75
CA VAL A 41 12.25 22.65 -5.38
C VAL A 41 11.05 22.11 -6.16
N GLN A 42 11.22 21.03 -6.94
CA GLN A 42 10.14 20.44 -7.74
C GLN A 42 8.99 19.91 -6.87
N VAL A 43 9.31 19.41 -5.67
CA VAL A 43 8.30 18.93 -4.72
C VAL A 43 7.54 20.12 -4.16
N GLU A 44 8.26 21.16 -3.73
CA GLU A 44 7.63 22.38 -3.20
C GLU A 44 6.71 23.05 -4.24
N GLU A 45 7.17 23.22 -5.48
CA GLU A 45 6.35 23.76 -6.59
C GLU A 45 5.09 22.92 -6.85
N PHE A 46 5.18 21.60 -6.69
CA PHE A 46 4.01 20.74 -6.80
C PHE A 46 3.04 20.96 -5.63
N LEU A 47 3.57 21.05 -4.40
CA LEU A 47 2.78 21.19 -3.18
C LEU A 47 2.02 22.50 -3.11
N GLU A 48 2.51 23.59 -3.71
CA GLU A 48 1.80 24.89 -3.80
C GLU A 48 0.38 24.77 -4.35
N LYS A 49 0.12 23.74 -5.17
CA LYS A 49 -1.18 23.49 -5.81
C LYS A 49 -1.78 22.14 -5.43
N ALA A 50 -1.15 21.40 -4.52
CA ALA A 50 -1.60 20.07 -4.15
C ALA A 50 -2.74 20.14 -3.13
N ASP A 51 -3.76 19.31 -3.33
CA ASP A 51 -4.84 19.14 -2.36
C ASP A 51 -4.42 18.19 -1.23
N ALA A 52 -3.60 17.19 -1.57
CA ALA A 52 -3.15 16.19 -0.62
C ALA A 52 -1.75 15.66 -0.92
N ILE A 53 -1.11 15.15 0.13
CA ILE A 53 0.09 14.34 0.05
C ILE A 53 -0.09 13.03 0.80
N ILE A 54 0.22 11.92 0.12
CA ILE A 54 0.20 10.58 0.68
C ILE A 54 1.63 10.13 0.92
N LEU A 55 1.94 9.82 2.18
CA LEU A 55 3.20 9.21 2.57
C LEU A 55 2.98 7.69 2.60
N ALA A 56 3.64 6.98 1.70
CA ALA A 56 3.44 5.56 1.48
C ALA A 56 4.77 4.83 1.33
N ASP A 57 5.67 5.05 2.29
CA ASP A 57 6.93 4.33 2.38
C ASP A 57 6.97 3.47 3.64
N TYR A 58 6.74 2.18 3.45
CA TYR A 58 6.62 1.23 4.56
C TYR A 58 7.96 0.87 5.18
N CYS A 59 9.01 0.84 4.38
CA CYS A 59 10.33 0.35 4.79
C CYS A 59 11.25 1.47 5.30
N SER A 60 10.94 2.73 4.99
CA SER A 60 11.76 3.86 5.43
C SER A 60 11.65 4.11 6.94
N PRO A 61 12.78 4.24 7.66
CA PRO A 61 12.80 4.71 9.04
C PRO A 61 12.72 6.24 9.15
N ASP A 62 12.79 6.95 8.01
CA ASP A 62 12.91 8.41 7.97
C ASP A 62 11.63 9.10 8.47
N LEU A 63 11.82 10.25 9.12
CA LEU A 63 10.75 11.18 9.42
C LEU A 63 10.48 12.03 8.17
N PHE A 64 9.27 11.92 7.60
CA PHE A 64 8.91 12.67 6.40
C PHE A 64 8.56 14.11 6.73
N ILE A 65 7.64 14.32 7.69
CA ILE A 65 7.22 15.65 8.12
C ILE A 65 7.34 15.75 9.64
N GLY A 66 8.00 16.80 10.12
CA GLY A 66 8.30 17.02 11.54
C GLY A 66 9.71 17.57 11.74
N GLN A 67 10.05 17.90 12.99
CA GLN A 67 11.33 18.51 13.32
C GLN A 67 12.52 17.62 12.90
N GLY A 68 13.37 18.13 12.01
CA GLY A 68 14.51 17.40 11.45
C GLY A 68 14.13 16.30 10.44
N GLY A 69 12.89 16.30 9.96
CA GLY A 69 12.42 15.43 8.89
C GLY A 69 12.80 15.93 7.49
N GLN A 70 12.29 15.27 6.45
CA GLN A 70 12.48 15.72 5.07
C GLN A 70 11.80 17.07 4.78
N MET A 71 10.70 17.35 5.48
CA MET A 71 9.94 18.59 5.40
C MET A 71 9.58 19.08 6.81
N GLU A 72 9.95 20.31 7.13
CA GLU A 72 9.51 20.96 8.37
C GLU A 72 8.03 21.33 8.29
N VAL A 73 7.32 21.24 9.42
CA VAL A 73 5.86 21.51 9.46
C VAL A 73 5.57 22.97 9.09
N GLU A 74 6.39 23.90 9.57
CA GLU A 74 6.29 25.33 9.27
C GLU A 74 6.52 25.61 7.78
N ARG A 75 7.43 24.86 7.16
CA ARG A 75 7.70 24.98 5.72
C ARG A 75 6.51 24.47 4.91
N LEU A 76 5.96 23.31 5.28
CA LEU A 76 4.77 22.77 4.64
C LEU A 76 3.58 23.73 4.76
N ARG A 77 3.37 24.30 5.95
CA ARG A 77 2.31 25.31 6.19
C ARG A 77 2.47 26.54 5.32
N ALA A 78 3.72 26.99 5.11
CA ALA A 78 4.00 28.17 4.29
C ALA A 78 3.74 27.92 2.80
N ILE A 79 4.05 26.73 2.29
CA ILE A 79 3.88 26.37 0.88
C ILE A 79 2.43 26.00 0.57
N ALA A 80 1.81 25.20 1.44
CA ALA A 80 0.53 24.55 1.18
C ALA A 80 -0.35 24.53 2.44
N PRO A 81 -0.86 25.69 2.88
CA PRO A 81 -1.60 25.81 4.15
C PRO A 81 -2.89 25.00 4.20
N GLY A 82 -3.48 24.66 3.05
CA GLY A 82 -4.71 23.87 2.93
C GLY A 82 -4.48 22.37 2.67
N ILE A 83 -3.22 21.92 2.66
CA ILE A 83 -2.92 20.54 2.25
C ILE A 83 -3.45 19.52 3.26
N VAL A 84 -3.90 18.39 2.72
CA VAL A 84 -4.23 17.20 3.48
C VAL A 84 -3.03 16.24 3.52
N VAL A 85 -2.58 15.88 4.73
CA VAL A 85 -1.53 14.87 4.92
C VAL A 85 -2.15 13.50 5.19
N VAL A 86 -1.78 12.50 4.39
CA VAL A 86 -2.26 11.12 4.52
C VAL A 86 -1.07 10.19 4.83
N PRO A 87 -0.82 9.90 6.11
CA PRO A 87 0.21 8.96 6.54
C PRO A 87 -0.28 7.53 6.35
N PHE A 88 -0.21 7.00 5.12
CA PHE A 88 -0.55 5.62 4.83
C PHE A 88 0.48 4.65 5.41
N ALA A 89 1.76 4.93 5.18
CA ALA A 89 2.91 4.24 5.77
C ALA A 89 4.12 5.19 5.78
N GLY A 90 4.82 5.26 6.91
CA GLY A 90 5.93 6.19 7.13
C GLY A 90 5.69 7.12 8.32
N ARG A 91 6.76 7.71 8.85
CA ARG A 91 6.70 8.50 10.09
C ARG A 91 6.41 9.97 9.83
N VAL A 92 5.53 10.51 10.65
CA VAL A 92 5.08 11.91 10.59
C VAL A 92 4.78 12.40 11.99
N ASP A 93 5.15 13.65 12.30
CA ASP A 93 4.79 14.28 13.56
C ASP A 93 3.36 14.82 13.49
N THR A 94 2.40 13.97 13.84
CA THR A 94 0.97 14.29 13.80
C THR A 94 0.60 15.42 14.76
N LYS A 95 1.27 15.51 15.93
CA LYS A 95 1.01 16.56 16.91
C LYS A 95 1.47 17.91 16.40
N ALA A 96 2.64 17.98 15.79
CA ALA A 96 3.14 19.23 15.19
C ALA A 96 2.23 19.67 14.02
N LEU A 97 1.79 18.75 13.17
CA LEU A 97 0.82 19.04 12.09
C LEU A 97 -0.50 19.60 12.64
N GLU A 98 -1.05 18.97 13.69
CA GLU A 98 -2.28 19.43 14.36
C GLU A 98 -2.11 20.83 14.96
N GLN A 99 -1.00 21.08 15.67
CA GLN A 99 -0.68 22.39 16.24
C GLN A 99 -0.51 23.47 15.17
N ALA A 100 -0.02 23.10 13.99
CA ALA A 100 0.11 23.99 12.83
C ALA A 100 -1.21 24.22 12.09
N GLY A 101 -2.28 23.51 12.45
CA GLY A 101 -3.58 23.57 11.78
C GLY A 101 -3.63 22.85 10.44
N ILE A 102 -2.66 21.97 10.16
CA ILE A 102 -2.63 21.15 8.96
C ILE A 102 -3.43 19.88 9.22
N TRP A 103 -4.39 19.59 8.36
CA TRP A 103 -5.19 18.38 8.51
C TRP A 103 -4.37 17.14 8.17
N CYS A 104 -4.29 16.22 9.14
CA CYS A 104 -3.61 14.94 8.99
C CYS A 104 -4.62 13.82 9.24
N LEU A 105 -4.75 12.88 8.30
CA LEU A 105 -5.62 11.73 8.48
C LEU A 105 -5.08 10.86 9.62
N ASP A 106 -5.91 10.61 10.64
CA ASP A 106 -5.56 9.89 11.86
C ASP A 106 -4.59 8.73 11.64
N HIS A 107 -3.36 8.90 12.14
CA HIS A 107 -2.33 7.87 12.16
C HIS A 107 -2.23 7.31 13.58
N ALA A 108 -2.75 6.10 13.79
CA ALA A 108 -2.75 5.45 15.09
C ALA A 108 -1.37 4.85 15.50
N GLY A 109 -0.24 5.30 14.94
CA GLY A 109 1.07 4.75 15.34
C GLY A 109 2.25 5.60 14.92
N GLU A 110 3.07 6.02 15.87
CA GLU A 110 4.32 6.78 15.60
C GLU A 110 5.45 5.89 15.00
N GLU A 111 5.15 4.64 14.62
CA GLU A 111 6.12 3.60 14.28
C GLU A 111 6.11 3.25 12.78
N SER A 112 7.29 3.30 12.13
CA SER A 112 7.50 2.72 10.79
C SER A 112 7.15 1.22 10.77
N ALA A 113 6.88 0.68 9.58
CA ALA A 113 6.54 -0.74 9.38
C ALA A 113 5.24 -1.22 10.07
N ARG A 114 4.29 -0.31 10.30
CA ARG A 114 2.90 -0.66 10.65
C ARG A 114 1.93 0.13 9.79
N MET A 115 0.92 -0.56 9.24
CA MET A 115 -0.15 0.12 8.53
C MET A 115 -1.05 0.86 9.53
N ALA A 116 -1.40 2.11 9.21
CA ALA A 116 -2.29 2.93 10.05
C ALA A 116 -3.67 2.28 10.24
N ARG A 117 -4.16 1.59 9.20
CA ARG A 117 -5.44 0.90 9.16
C ARG A 117 -5.31 -0.42 8.41
N THR A 118 -6.02 -1.43 8.87
CA THR A 118 -6.16 -2.72 8.20
C THR A 118 -7.27 -2.69 7.14
N PHE A 119 -7.28 -3.67 6.23
CA PHE A 119 -8.31 -3.84 5.20
C PHE A 119 -9.75 -3.90 5.75
N SER A 120 -9.94 -4.32 7.00
CA SER A 120 -11.26 -4.35 7.64
C SER A 120 -11.91 -2.97 7.76
N HIS A 121 -11.12 -1.89 7.75
CA HIS A 121 -11.63 -0.52 7.74
C HIS A 121 -12.31 -0.13 6.43
N LEU A 122 -12.05 -0.86 5.34
CA LEU A 122 -12.66 -0.66 4.02
C LEU A 122 -13.92 -1.53 3.83
N GLY A 123 -14.37 -2.22 4.88
CA GLY A 123 -15.48 -3.16 4.85
C GLY A 123 -15.06 -4.61 4.60
N VAL A 124 -16.06 -5.48 4.43
CA VAL A 124 -15.86 -6.94 4.39
C VAL A 124 -15.21 -7.43 3.10
N LYS A 125 -15.45 -6.74 1.97
CA LYS A 125 -15.01 -7.20 0.65
C LYS A 125 -13.48 -7.31 0.52
N PRO A 126 -12.66 -6.30 0.87
CA PRO A 126 -11.21 -6.41 0.79
C PRO A 126 -10.64 -7.53 1.66
N VAL A 127 -11.27 -7.84 2.79
CA VAL A 127 -10.88 -8.97 3.65
C VAL A 127 -11.15 -10.29 2.94
N ILE A 128 -12.33 -10.47 2.34
CA ILE A 128 -12.68 -11.67 1.57
C ILE A 128 -11.72 -11.84 0.40
N ASP A 129 -11.50 -10.78 -0.40
CA ASP A 129 -10.62 -10.81 -1.57
C ASP A 129 -9.19 -11.21 -1.17
N LEU A 130 -8.68 -10.72 -0.04
CA LEU A 130 -7.37 -11.09 0.49
C LEU A 130 -7.27 -12.58 0.87
N HIS A 131 -8.28 -13.11 1.55
CA HIS A 131 -8.32 -14.54 1.91
C HIS A 131 -8.44 -15.42 0.65
N CYS A 132 -9.29 -15.03 -0.29
CA CYS A 132 -9.43 -15.72 -1.58
C CYS A 132 -8.13 -15.72 -2.39
N ALA A 133 -7.38 -14.61 -2.39
CA ALA A 133 -6.06 -14.55 -3.04
C ALA A 133 -5.08 -15.57 -2.42
N GLY A 134 -5.04 -15.67 -1.09
CA GLY A 134 -4.22 -16.67 -0.39
C GLY A 134 -4.58 -18.11 -0.77
N LEU A 135 -5.88 -18.42 -0.80
CA LEU A 135 -6.37 -19.73 -1.25
C LEU A 135 -5.99 -20.01 -2.71
N LYS A 136 -6.06 -19.01 -3.58
CA LYS A 136 -5.71 -19.16 -4.99
C LYS A 136 -4.23 -19.48 -5.17
N VAL A 137 -3.35 -18.80 -4.44
CA VAL A 137 -1.91 -19.09 -4.44
C VAL A 137 -1.65 -20.52 -3.95
N ALA A 138 -2.35 -20.97 -2.90
CA ALA A 138 -2.22 -22.33 -2.40
C ALA A 138 -2.66 -23.38 -3.42
N GLU A 139 -3.80 -23.17 -4.10
CA GLU A 139 -4.28 -24.04 -5.18
C GLU A 139 -3.24 -24.16 -6.29
N ILE A 140 -2.69 -23.04 -6.76
CA ILE A 140 -1.66 -22.99 -7.82
C ILE A 140 -0.41 -23.76 -7.38
N ALA A 141 0.06 -23.56 -6.15
CA ALA A 141 1.23 -24.25 -5.61
C ALA A 141 1.03 -25.76 -5.50
N VAL A 142 -0.17 -26.22 -5.10
CA VAL A 142 -0.50 -27.66 -5.04
C VAL A 142 -0.55 -28.26 -6.44
N ARG A 143 -1.16 -27.58 -7.42
CA ARG A 143 -1.20 -28.06 -8.80
C ARG A 143 0.19 -28.19 -9.40
N GLN A 144 1.03 -27.16 -9.26
CA GLN A 144 2.42 -27.20 -9.73
C GLN A 144 3.24 -28.30 -9.06
N ARG A 145 3.02 -28.56 -7.77
CA ARG A 145 3.66 -29.70 -7.09
C ARG A 145 3.20 -31.04 -7.63
N ALA A 146 1.91 -31.20 -7.91
CA ALA A 146 1.38 -32.44 -8.49
C ALA A 146 1.86 -32.66 -9.94
N GLU A 147 2.03 -31.59 -10.71
CA GLU A 147 2.56 -31.65 -12.08
C GLU A 147 4.08 -31.95 -12.11
N ASN A 148 4.83 -31.45 -11.13
CA ASN A 148 6.28 -31.64 -11.04
C ASN A 148 6.71 -32.85 -10.21
N ALA A 149 5.78 -33.54 -9.56
CA ALA A 149 6.08 -34.74 -8.80
C ALA A 149 6.09 -35.96 -9.74
N THR A 150 7.19 -36.71 -9.73
CA THR A 150 7.22 -38.07 -10.27
C THR A 150 6.24 -38.94 -9.49
N ASP A 151 5.56 -39.86 -10.18
CA ASP A 151 4.47 -40.69 -9.62
C ASP A 151 4.84 -41.41 -8.31
N ALA A 152 6.13 -41.73 -8.11
CA ALA A 152 6.64 -42.32 -6.87
C ALA A 152 6.63 -41.35 -5.65
N ALA A 153 6.88 -40.07 -5.86
CA ALA A 153 6.90 -39.05 -4.80
C ALA A 153 5.47 -38.65 -4.37
N LEU A 154 4.54 -38.61 -5.32
CA LEU A 154 3.11 -38.37 -5.06
C LEU A 154 2.49 -39.49 -4.23
N ASN A 155 2.74 -40.75 -4.58
CA ASN A 155 2.21 -41.90 -3.84
C ASN A 155 2.77 -41.99 -2.40
N THR A 156 4.01 -41.58 -2.18
CA THR A 156 4.62 -41.56 -0.84
C THR A 156 4.03 -40.44 0.03
N ALA A 157 3.75 -39.25 -0.54
CA ALA A 157 3.18 -38.13 0.19
C ALA A 157 1.68 -38.27 0.47
N LEU A 158 0.93 -38.91 -0.44
CA LEU A 158 -0.53 -39.12 -0.33
C LEU A 158 -0.88 -40.41 0.42
N GLY A 159 -0.02 -41.44 0.37
CA GLY A 159 -0.16 -42.66 1.16
C GLY A 159 -0.13 -42.42 2.67
N ALA A 160 0.51 -41.33 3.13
CA ALA A 160 0.49 -40.90 4.52
C ALA A 160 -0.84 -40.24 4.96
N ARG A 161 -1.77 -39.95 4.02
CA ARG A 161 -3.04 -39.26 4.30
C ARG A 161 -4.30 -39.97 3.79
N GLY A 162 -4.21 -41.25 3.41
CA GLY A 162 -5.38 -42.12 3.19
C GLY A 162 -6.29 -41.77 2.01
N HIS A 163 -5.86 -40.90 1.08
CA HIS A 163 -6.62 -40.59 -0.13
C HIS A 163 -5.86 -41.04 -1.38
N THR A 164 -6.33 -42.14 -1.98
CA THR A 164 -5.92 -42.59 -3.31
C THR A 164 -6.65 -41.79 -4.38
N VAL A 165 -5.91 -41.00 -5.16
CA VAL A 165 -6.42 -40.42 -6.41
C VAL A 165 -6.05 -41.37 -7.54
N SER A 166 -7.05 -42.10 -8.07
CA SER A 166 -6.90 -42.81 -9.34
C SER A 166 -7.00 -41.77 -10.47
N ARG A 167 -5.96 -41.69 -11.32
CA ARG A 167 -6.10 -41.03 -12.62
C ARG A 167 -7.09 -41.87 -13.43
N SER A 168 -8.29 -41.33 -13.66
CA SER A 168 -9.16 -41.81 -14.71
C SER A 168 -8.48 -41.56 -16.06
N GLU A 169 -7.94 -42.62 -16.66
CA GLU A 169 -7.55 -42.61 -18.07
C GLU A 169 -8.81 -42.42 -18.92
N ASN A 170 -9.12 -41.18 -19.29
CA ASN A 170 -9.93 -40.94 -20.47
C ASN A 170 -9.01 -40.72 -21.65
N VAL A 171 -8.70 -41.81 -22.33
CA VAL A 171 -8.03 -41.84 -23.64
C VAL A 171 -8.95 -42.54 -24.64
N ARG A 172 -9.18 -41.84 -25.78
CA ARG A 172 -9.86 -42.21 -27.04
C ARG A 172 -11.38 -42.02 -27.02
N THR A 173 -12.02 -41.35 -27.99
CA THR A 173 -11.63 -40.91 -29.35
C THR A 173 -12.54 -39.77 -29.76
#